data_AF-A0A350AH94-F1
#
_entry.id   AF-A0A350AH94-F1
#
_cell.length_a   1.000
_cell.length_b   1.000
_cell.length_c   1.000
_cell.angle_alpha   90.00
_cell.angle_beta   90.00
_cell.angle_gamma   90.00
#
_symmetry.space_group_name_H-M   'P 1'
#
loop_
_entity.id
_entity.type
_entity.pdbx_description
1 polymer ?
#
loop_
_entity_poly.entity_id
_entity_poly.type
_entity_poly.pdbx_seq_one_letter_code
_entity_poly.pdbx_strand_id
1 'polypeptide(L)'
;MNDTVKNTLLFAGIAILIVGTGFVQSWNSALLILNMGLISAIMALGVNLQWGFAGLFNTGIMGFVALGGLASVLISTGPVPEAWPGPA
;
A
#
# COMPACT_ATOMS: atom_id res chain seq x y z
N MET A 1 12.07 -30.57 -0.90
CA MET A 1 12.63 -29.80 0.25
C MET A 1 11.47 -29.44 1.15
N ASN A 2 11.62 -29.56 2.47
CA ASN A 2 10.60 -29.10 3.42
C ASN A 2 10.46 -27.57 3.30
N ASP A 3 9.23 -27.04 3.22
CA ASP A 3 8.97 -25.61 3.01
C ASP A 3 9.62 -24.75 4.10
N THR A 4 9.64 -25.26 5.34
CA THR A 4 10.33 -24.61 6.46
C THR A 4 11.83 -24.46 6.18
N VAL A 5 12.48 -25.53 5.71
CA VAL A 5 13.92 -25.53 5.41
C VAL A 5 14.24 -24.57 4.27
N LYS A 6 13.39 -24.52 3.23
CA LYS A 6 13.55 -23.61 2.10
C LYS A 6 13.43 -22.14 2.54
N ASN A 7 12.40 -21.79 3.32
CA ASN A 7 12.22 -20.42 3.80
C ASN A 7 13.35 -19.98 4.73
N THR A 8 13.79 -20.84 5.65
CA THR A 8 14.92 -20.53 6.53
C THR A 8 16.20 -20.27 5.74
N LEU A 9 16.47 -21.06 4.70
CA LEU A 9 17.61 -20.84 3.79
C LEU A 9 17.54 -19.49 3.06
N LEU A 10 16.36 -19.09 2.61
CA LEU A 10 16.17 -17.81 1.92
C LEU A 10 16.45 -16.62 2.86
N PHE A 11 15.97 -16.65 4.10
CA PHE A 11 16.29 -15.60 5.09
C PHE A 11 17.79 -15.58 5.46
N ALA A 12 18.41 -16.75 5.60
CA ALA A 12 19.86 -16.85 5.84
C ALA A 12 20.67 -16.27 4.67
N GLY A 13 20.25 -16.52 3.42
CA GLY A 13 20.86 -15.94 2.23
C GLY A 13 20.82 -14.42 2.22
N ILE A 14 19.67 -13.82 2.58
CA ILE A 14 19.53 -12.36 2.70
C ILE A 14 20.46 -11.80 3.79
N ALA A 15 20.56 -12.47 4.95
CA ALA A 15 21.47 -12.04 6.02
C ALA A 15 22.94 -12.03 5.57
N ILE A 16 23.36 -13.05 4.82
CA ILE A 16 24.71 -13.11 4.22
C ILE A 16 24.92 -11.96 3.24
N LEU A 17 23.93 -11.65 2.41
CA LEU A 17 24.01 -10.53 1.46
C LEU A 17 24.16 -9.18 2.17
N ILE A 18 23.44 -8.95 3.27
CA ILE A 18 23.56 -7.71 4.06
C ILE A 18 24.94 -7.61 4.73
N VAL A 19 25.48 -8.72 5.22
CA VAL A 19 26.86 -8.74 5.73
C VAL A 19 27.86 -8.46 4.61
N GLY A 20 27.65 -9.05 3.43
CA GLY A 20 28.44 -8.81 2.23
C GLY A 20 28.44 -7.34 1.79
N THR A 21 27.30 -6.64 1.85
CA THR A 21 27.25 -5.20 1.54
C THR A 21 28.01 -4.36 2.57
N GLY A 22 28.09 -4.81 3.83
CA GLY A 22 28.93 -4.19 4.86
C GLY A 22 30.42 -4.23 4.52
N PHE A 23 30.89 -5.35 3.95
CA PHE A 23 32.29 -5.52 3.52
C PHE A 23 32.62 -4.84 2.20
N VAL A 24 31.72 -4.88 1.21
CA VAL A 24 32.00 -4.36 -0.14
C VAL A 24 31.75 -2.85 -0.23
N GLN A 25 30.67 -2.36 0.38
CA GLN A 25 30.19 -1.00 0.16
C GLN A 25 30.53 -0.10 1.35
N SER A 26 29.98 -0.40 2.52
CA SER A 26 30.27 0.25 3.81
C SER A 26 29.27 -0.23 4.85
N TRP A 27 29.70 -0.27 6.11
CA TRP A 27 28.82 -0.60 7.24
C TRP A 27 27.64 0.38 7.40
N ASN A 28 27.81 1.66 7.05
CA ASN A 28 26.71 2.62 7.11
C ASN A 28 25.60 2.29 6.09
N SER A 29 25.97 2.00 4.84
CA SER A 29 25.02 1.61 3.79
C SER A 29 24.32 0.28 4.12
N ALA A 30 25.04 -0.71 4.67
CA ALA A 30 24.46 -1.98 5.09
C ALA A 30 23.43 -1.80 6.21
N LEU A 31 23.74 -0.97 7.21
CA LEU A 31 22.81 -0.63 8.29
C LEU A 31 21.59 0.17 7.78
N LEU A 32 21.77 1.04 6.79
CA LEU A 32 20.66 1.77 6.16
C LEU A 32 19.74 0.84 5.38
N ILE A 33 20.28 -0.11 4.61
CA ILE A 33 19.51 -1.14 3.91
C ILE A 33 18.73 -2.00 4.90
N LEU A 34 19.37 -2.42 6.01
CA LEU A 34 18.71 -3.16 7.08
C LEU A 34 17.57 -2.34 7.70
N ASN A 35 17.82 -1.05 7.99
CA ASN A 35 16.83 -0.15 8.59
C ASN A 35 15.61 0.02 7.67
N MET A 36 15.84 0.30 6.39
CA MET A 36 14.76 0.41 5.39
C MET A 36 14.02 -0.91 5.20
N GLY A 37 14.72 -2.04 5.23
CA GLY A 37 14.12 -3.38 5.15
C GLY A 37 13.21 -3.69 6.34
N LEU A 38 13.64 -3.37 7.56
CA LEU A 38 12.85 -3.54 8.78
C LEU A 38 11.60 -2.64 8.78
N ILE A 39 11.75 -1.37 8.41
CA ILE A 39 10.60 -0.45 8.29
C ILE A 39 9.60 -0.96 7.25
N SER A 40 10.09 -1.46 6.11
CA SER A 40 9.26 -2.04 5.05
C SER A 40 8.54 -3.32 5.50
N ALA A 41 9.21 -4.17 6.28
CA ALA A 41 8.59 -5.38 6.85
C ALA A 41 7.45 -5.04 7.82
N ILE A 42 7.63 -4.01 8.66
CA ILE A 42 6.58 -3.52 9.56
C ILE A 42 5.43 -2.91 8.76
N MET A 43 5.72 -2.10 7.73
CA MET A 43 4.68 -1.56 6.85
C MET A 43 3.90 -2.67 6.14
N ALA A 44 4.57 -3.70 5.62
CA ALA A 44 3.93 -4.84 4.99
C ALA A 44 3.08 -5.63 5.99
N LEU A 45 3.52 -5.81 7.24
CA LEU A 45 2.69 -6.38 8.31
C LEU A 45 1.44 -5.54 8.57
N GLY A 46 1.59 -4.21 8.65
CA GLY A 46 0.47 -3.28 8.83
C GLY A 46 -0.59 -3.40 7.73
N VAL A 47 -0.16 -3.45 6.46
CA VAL A 47 -1.06 -3.64 5.30
C VAL A 47 -1.70 -5.04 5.31
N ASN A 48 -0.94 -6.09 5.63
CA ASN A 48 -1.50 -7.45 5.73
C ASN A 48 -2.51 -7.58 6.88
N LEU A 49 -2.31 -6.86 7.99
CA LEU A 49 -3.29 -6.77 9.08
C LEU A 49 -4.54 -5.97 8.67
N GLN A 50 -4.40 -4.95 7.81
CA GLN A 50 -5.55 -4.29 7.19
C GLN A 50 -6.34 -5.23 6.26
N TRP A 51 -5.71 -6.21 5.61
CA TRP A 51 -6.44 -7.27 4.91
C TRP A 51 -7.12 -8.27 5.86
N GLY A 52 -6.48 -8.60 6.98
CA GLY A 52 -6.99 -9.57 7.96
C GLY A 52 -8.09 -9.03 8.89
N PHE A 53 -8.05 -7.76 9.27
CA PHE A 53 -8.91 -7.19 10.32
C PHE A 53 -9.56 -5.84 9.96
N ALA A 54 -8.82 -4.94 9.31
CA ALA A 54 -9.27 -3.58 9.02
C ALA A 54 -9.50 -3.42 7.51
N GLY A 55 -10.52 -4.11 7.01
CA GLY A 55 -10.80 -4.30 5.58
C GLY A 55 -10.42 -3.12 4.70
N LEU A 56 -9.24 -3.22 4.06
CA LEU A 56 -8.85 -2.37 2.93
C LEU A 56 -9.92 -2.38 1.81
N PHE A 57 -10.83 -3.36 1.85
CA PHE A 57 -12.02 -3.46 1.01
C PHE A 57 -13.11 -2.41 1.30
N ASN A 58 -13.04 -1.64 2.39
CA ASN A 58 -13.95 -0.51 2.65
C ASN A 58 -13.53 0.77 1.90
N THR A 59 -12.29 0.85 1.38
CA THR A 59 -11.90 1.97 0.51
C THR A 59 -12.77 2.03 -0.74
N GLY A 60 -13.17 0.87 -1.28
CA GLY A 60 -14.14 0.81 -2.39
C GLY A 60 -15.53 1.29 -2.00
N ILE A 61 -16.03 0.88 -0.82
CA ILE A 61 -17.37 1.25 -0.32
C ILE A 61 -17.45 2.76 -0.04
N MET A 62 -16.45 3.36 0.62
CA MET A 62 -16.39 4.81 0.84
C MET A 62 -16.26 5.58 -0.48
N GLY A 63 -15.57 5.02 -1.49
CA GLY A 63 -15.52 5.57 -2.84
C GLY A 63 -16.88 5.59 -3.55
N PHE A 64 -17.64 4.50 -3.46
CA PHE A 64 -19.01 4.45 -4.01
C PHE A 64 -19.99 5.34 -3.25
N VAL A 65 -19.83 5.48 -1.93
CA VAL A 65 -20.61 6.44 -1.13
C VAL A 65 -20.32 7.88 -1.57
N ALA A 66 -19.05 8.23 -1.82
CA ALA A 66 -18.69 9.55 -2.33
C ALA A 66 -19.29 9.82 -3.72
N LEU A 67 -19.26 8.83 -4.64
CA LEU A 67 -19.90 8.93 -5.95
C LEU A 67 -21.43 9.08 -5.85
N GLY A 68 -22.07 8.33 -4.95
CA GLY A 68 -23.50 8.46 -4.68
C GLY A 68 -23.89 9.83 -4.11
N GLY A 69 -23.06 10.38 -3.22
CA GLY A 69 -23.23 11.74 -2.69
C GLY A 69 -23.06 12.83 -3.76
N LEU A 70 -22.11 12.67 -4.68
CA LEU A 70 -21.96 13.58 -5.82
C LEU A 70 -23.18 13.51 -6.76
N ALA A 71 -23.66 12.30 -7.07
CA ALA A 71 -24.81 12.11 -7.95
C ALA A 71 -26.10 12.72 -7.35
N SER A 72 -26.32 12.59 -6.04
CA SER A 72 -27.50 13.19 -5.40
C SER A 72 -27.46 14.72 -5.44
N VAL A 73 -26.28 15.32 -5.26
CA VAL A 73 -26.10 16.78 -5.42
C VAL A 73 -26.45 17.18 -6.85
N LEU A 74 -25.86 16.53 -7.86
CA LEU A 74 -26.10 16.85 -9.28
C LEU A 74 -27.58 16.76 -9.70
N ILE A 75 -28.33 15.81 -9.13
CA ILE A 75 -29.76 15.64 -9.44
C ILE A 75 -30.63 16.65 -8.68
N SER A 76 -30.25 16.99 -7.45
CA SER A 76 -31.04 17.87 -6.58
C SER A 76 -30.84 19.36 -6.83
N THR A 77 -29.70 19.76 -7.40
CA THR A 77 -29.44 21.16 -7.75
C THR A 77 -30.33 21.56 -8.91
N GLY A 78 -31.14 22.61 -8.72
CA GLY A 78 -31.96 23.19 -9.79
C GLY A 78 -31.11 23.51 -11.03
N PRO A 79 -31.64 23.30 -12.24
CA PRO A 79 -30.88 23.52 -13.48
C PRO A 79 -30.43 24.98 -13.54
N VAL A 80 -29.12 25.19 -13.59
CA VAL A 80 -28.53 26.52 -13.73
C VAL A 80 -28.69 26.92 -15.20
N PRO A 81 -29.43 27.99 -15.54
CA PRO A 81 -29.72 28.35 -16.93
C PRO A 81 -28.46 28.61 -17.78
N GLU A 82 -27.34 28.97 -17.15
CA GLU A 82 -26.04 29.19 -17.81
C GLU A 82 -25.27 27.90 -18.11
N ALA A 83 -25.59 26.77 -17.44
CA ALA A 83 -24.88 25.50 -17.61
C ALA A 83 -25.50 24.59 -18.68
N TRP A 84 -26.73 24.89 -19.11
CA TRP A 84 -27.42 24.15 -20.17
C TRP A 84 -28.03 25.15 -21.18
N PRO A 85 -27.28 25.55 -22.22
CA PRO A 85 -27.86 26.27 -23.34
C PRO A 85 -28.75 25.30 -24.11
N GLY A 86 -30.01 25.21 -23.69
CA GLY A 86 -31.04 24.51 -24.45
C GLY A 86 -31.20 25.17 -25.84
N PRO A 87 -31.61 24.41 -26.87
CA PRO A 87 -31.84 24.99 -28.18
C PRO A 87 -32.98 26.00 -28.08
N ALA A 88 -32.79 27.14 -28.76
CA ALA A 88 -33.72 28.27 -28.87
C ALA A 88 -35.18 27.85 -29.11
#